data_AF-A0A5J5ASW5-F1
#
_entry.id   AF-A0A5J5ASW5-F1
#
_cell.length_a   1.000
_cell.length_b   1.000
_cell.length_c   1.000
_cell.angle_alpha   90.00
_cell.angle_beta   90.00
_cell.angle_gamma   90.00
#
_symmetry.space_group_name_H-M   'P 1'
#
loop_
_entity.id
_entity.type
_entity.pdbx_description
1 polymer ?
#
loop_
_entity_poly.entity_id
_entity_poly.type
_entity_poly.pdbx_seq_one_letter_code
_entity_poly.pdbx_strand_id
1 'polypeptide(L)'
;MVKLASARESRMYGSRLARKRSEYINAGLYVFATVVLGCGFAAQFSNEPKSGLVLLLISLALIIVVNIHDLIAHLAGIDYRLPLMEFDTQLALVEFAVPVVQALGALLSFLGILFLLIQAEKGYGYYKFEKHALNMLIAGPALWVLGSIHNSCQIYERADGHVQILQESVHIPFLMGSLLFLVGAIINSREQTRIDSSWHGVIG
;
A
#
# COMPACT_ATOMS: atom_id res chain seq x y z
N MET A 1 5.05 7.69 3.43
CA MET A 1 4.22 8.84 3.05
C MET A 1 4.74 10.07 3.79
N VAL A 2 5.46 10.95 3.10
CA VAL A 2 5.97 12.22 3.65
C VAL A 2 5.25 13.32 2.88
N LYS A 3 3.97 13.56 3.22
CA LYS A 3 3.22 14.72 2.72
C LYS A 3 3.58 15.93 3.59
N LEU A 4 4.77 16.49 3.37
CA LEU A 4 5.23 17.68 4.09
C LEU A 4 5.21 18.89 3.13
N ALA A 5 4.29 19.82 3.43
CA ALA A 5 4.46 21.28 3.35
C ALA A 5 3.47 22.10 2.50
N SER A 6 3.10 21.78 1.26
CA SER A 6 2.39 22.80 0.45
C SER A 6 0.88 22.89 0.70
N ALA A 7 0.20 21.79 1.00
CA ALA A 7 -1.23 21.82 1.28
C ALA A 7 -1.57 22.16 2.76
N ARG A 8 -0.57 22.58 3.55
CA ARG A 8 -0.66 22.81 5.01
C ARG A 8 -1.31 24.13 5.44
N GLU A 9 -1.62 25.05 4.50
CA GLU A 9 -2.15 26.37 4.86
C GLU A 9 -3.67 26.54 4.66
N SER A 10 -4.30 25.80 3.74
CA SER A 10 -5.75 25.95 3.46
C SER A 10 -6.65 24.97 4.22
N ARG A 11 -6.10 23.92 4.83
CA ARG A 11 -6.89 22.81 5.41
C ARG A 11 -7.39 23.13 6.82
N MET A 12 -8.71 23.25 6.96
CA MET A 12 -9.44 23.45 8.23
C MET A 12 -9.43 22.19 9.10
N TYR A 13 -8.28 21.87 9.67
CA TYR A 13 -8.12 20.74 10.58
C TYR A 13 -8.18 21.22 12.03
N GLY A 14 -9.38 21.58 12.51
CA GLY A 14 -9.58 22.04 13.89
C GLY A 14 -8.50 23.04 14.37
N SER A 15 -8.11 22.96 15.64
CA SER A 15 -6.99 23.79 16.13
C SER A 15 -5.66 23.33 15.51
N ARG A 16 -4.77 24.30 15.22
CA ARG A 16 -3.43 24.07 14.63
C ARG A 16 -2.60 23.01 15.38
N LEU A 17 -2.87 22.79 16.67
CA LEU A 17 -2.20 21.80 17.52
C LEU A 17 -2.71 20.37 17.28
N ALA A 18 -4.03 20.17 17.16
CA ALA A 18 -4.62 18.86 16.91
C ALA A 18 -4.20 18.32 15.54
N ARG A 19 -4.15 19.21 14.53
CA ARG A 19 -3.63 18.92 13.19
C ARG A 19 -2.22 18.34 13.21
N LYS A 20 -1.29 19.06 13.86
CA LYS A 20 0.12 18.63 13.95
C LYS A 20 0.25 17.26 14.61
N ARG A 21 -0.49 17.00 15.69
CA ARG A 21 -0.44 15.71 16.39
C ARG A 21 -0.93 14.56 15.51
N SER A 22 -2.05 14.74 14.83
CA SER A 22 -2.62 13.72 13.93
C SER A 22 -1.67 13.41 12.77
N GLU A 23 -1.04 14.43 12.17
CA GLU A 23 -0.01 14.26 11.13
C GLU A 23 1.19 13.43 11.63
N TYR A 24 1.71 13.74 12.83
CA TYR A 24 2.84 12.99 13.41
C TYR A 24 2.48 11.55 13.75
N ILE A 25 1.26 11.30 14.25
CA ILE A 25 0.78 9.94 14.53
C ILE A 25 0.69 9.15 13.23
N ASN A 26 0.13 9.72 12.16
CA ASN A 26 0.01 9.04 10.88
C ASN A 26 1.38 8.71 10.27
N ALA A 27 2.32 9.66 10.35
CA ALA A 27 3.69 9.46 9.90
C ALA A 27 4.42 8.38 10.73
N GLY A 28 4.30 8.42 12.05
CA GLY A 28 4.89 7.43 12.95
C GLY A 28 4.31 6.03 12.71
N LEU A 29 2.99 5.93 12.52
CA LEU A 29 2.31 4.66 12.26
C LEU A 29 2.71 4.07 10.89
N TYR A 30 2.92 4.91 9.87
CA TYR A 30 3.50 4.45 8.60
C TYR A 30 4.89 3.87 8.77
N VAL A 31 5.80 4.58 9.43
CA VAL A 31 7.18 4.12 9.62
C VAL A 31 7.18 2.80 10.40
N PHE A 32 6.41 2.74 11.49
CA PHE A 32 6.23 1.51 12.24
C PHE A 32 5.70 0.38 11.37
N ALA A 33 4.64 0.60 10.60
CA ALA A 33 4.08 -0.40 9.70
C ALA A 33 5.09 -0.86 8.64
N THR A 34 5.91 0.03 8.08
CA THR A 34 6.97 -0.33 7.12
C THR A 34 8.05 -1.19 7.76
N VAL A 35 8.47 -0.89 8.99
CA VAL A 35 9.42 -1.73 9.73
C VAL A 35 8.82 -3.11 9.98
N VAL A 36 7.57 -3.19 10.44
CA VAL A 36 6.87 -4.46 10.67
C VAL A 36 6.71 -5.25 9.37
N LEU A 37 6.41 -4.59 8.25
CA LEU A 37 6.32 -5.21 6.92
C LEU A 37 7.67 -5.83 6.54
N GLY A 38 8.78 -5.09 6.72
CA GLY A 38 10.13 -5.59 6.48
C GLY A 38 10.49 -6.79 7.37
N CYS A 39 10.15 -6.74 8.66
CA CYS A 39 10.32 -7.87 9.57
C CYS A 39 9.47 -9.09 9.15
N GLY A 40 8.24 -8.87 8.68
CA GLY A 40 7.36 -9.93 8.19
C GLY A 40 7.92 -10.64 6.96
N PHE A 41 8.55 -9.91 6.04
CA PHE A 41 9.26 -10.49 4.90
C PHE A 41 10.55 -11.20 5.33
N ALA A 42 11.35 -10.62 6.22
CA ALA A 42 12.55 -11.26 6.75
C ALA A 42 12.23 -12.58 7.45
N ALA A 43 11.11 -12.64 8.19
CA ALA A 43 10.63 -13.84 8.85
C ALA A 43 10.19 -14.96 7.88
N GLN A 44 9.94 -14.67 6.60
CA GLN A 44 9.68 -15.72 5.60
C GLN A 44 10.90 -16.61 5.34
N PHE A 45 12.11 -16.13 5.65
CA PHE A 45 13.35 -16.90 5.56
C PHE A 45 13.68 -17.67 6.84
N SER A 46 12.81 -17.61 7.85
CA SER A 46 12.99 -18.32 9.12
C SER A 46 12.36 -19.71 9.09
N ASN A 47 12.62 -20.50 10.14
CA ASN A 47 11.99 -21.82 10.32
C ASN A 47 10.48 -21.74 10.62
N GLU A 48 9.93 -20.55 10.88
CA GLU A 48 8.51 -20.34 11.20
C GLU A 48 7.86 -19.30 10.27
N PRO A 49 7.71 -19.59 8.96
CA PRO A 49 7.20 -18.63 7.97
C PRO A 49 5.77 -18.15 8.25
N LYS A 50 4.98 -18.94 8.99
CA LYS A 50 3.62 -18.59 9.43
C LYS A 50 3.59 -17.33 10.29
N SER A 51 4.55 -17.18 11.22
CA SER A 51 4.67 -15.99 12.06
C SER A 51 4.93 -14.74 11.22
N GLY A 52 5.73 -14.89 10.15
CA GLY A 52 5.97 -13.84 9.16
C GLY A 52 4.71 -13.40 8.44
N LEU A 53 3.82 -14.34 8.05
CA LEU A 53 2.55 -13.99 7.40
C LEU A 53 1.66 -13.16 8.32
N VAL A 54 1.64 -13.47 9.63
CA VAL A 54 0.91 -12.68 10.63
C VAL A 54 1.46 -11.26 10.74
N LEU A 55 2.79 -11.10 10.78
CA LEU A 55 3.42 -9.76 10.78
C LEU A 55 3.08 -8.97 9.51
N LEU A 56 3.08 -9.62 8.35
CA LEU A 56 2.66 -9.00 7.10
C LEU A 56 1.19 -8.54 7.17
N LEU A 57 0.28 -9.36 7.69
CA LEU A 57 -1.13 -8.98 7.89
C LEU A 57 -1.28 -7.78 8.83
N ILE A 58 -0.57 -7.77 9.97
CA ILE A 58 -0.58 -6.63 10.91
C ILE A 58 -0.10 -5.36 10.22
N SER A 59 1.02 -5.43 9.51
CA SER A 59 1.56 -4.26 8.80
C SER A 59 0.63 -3.71 7.73
N LEU A 60 -0.01 -4.59 6.94
CA LEU A 60 -0.97 -4.20 5.92
C LEU A 60 -2.24 -3.60 6.52
N ALA A 61 -2.74 -4.14 7.63
CA ALA A 61 -3.86 -3.57 8.36
C ALA A 61 -3.56 -2.15 8.84
N LEU A 62 -2.36 -1.91 9.38
CA LEU A 62 -1.91 -0.57 9.76
C LEU A 62 -1.83 0.36 8.55
N ILE A 63 -1.24 -0.08 7.44
CA ILE A 63 -1.17 0.70 6.19
C ILE A 63 -2.58 1.08 5.70
N ILE A 64 -3.56 0.17 5.76
CA ILE A 64 -4.95 0.45 5.40
C ILE A 64 -5.54 1.55 6.30
N VAL A 65 -5.43 1.39 7.62
CA VAL A 65 -5.97 2.36 8.60
C VAL A 65 -5.39 3.74 8.38
N VAL A 66 -4.08 3.82 8.17
CA VAL A 66 -3.35 5.07 7.97
C VAL A 66 -3.73 5.76 6.65
N ASN A 67 -3.91 5.00 5.56
CA ASN A 67 -4.41 5.55 4.29
C ASN A 67 -5.88 6.01 4.39
N ILE A 68 -6.74 5.24 5.07
CA ILE A 68 -8.15 5.63 5.28
C ILE A 68 -8.22 6.89 6.15
N HIS A 69 -7.43 6.96 7.21
CA HIS A 69 -7.34 8.15 8.05
C HIS A 69 -6.86 9.36 7.23
N ASP A 70 -5.85 9.20 6.37
CA ASP A 70 -5.41 10.27 5.45
C ASP A 70 -6.50 10.67 4.45
N LEU A 71 -7.26 9.72 3.92
CA LEU A 71 -8.37 10.00 3.01
C LEU A 71 -9.47 10.84 3.71
N ILE A 72 -9.87 10.43 4.92
CA ILE A 72 -10.83 11.16 5.74
C ILE A 72 -10.28 12.56 6.04
N ALA A 73 -8.97 12.69 6.23
CA ALA A 73 -8.31 13.96 6.44
C ALA A 73 -8.49 14.92 5.26
N HIS A 74 -8.25 14.45 4.05
CA HIS A 74 -8.43 15.27 2.84
C HIS A 74 -9.90 15.63 2.62
N LEU A 75 -10.82 14.68 2.82
CA LEU A 75 -12.25 14.92 2.68
C LEU A 75 -12.79 15.93 3.70
N ALA A 76 -12.38 15.83 4.96
CA ALA A 76 -12.72 16.80 5.99
C ALA A 76 -12.11 18.18 5.70
N GLY A 77 -10.92 18.22 5.10
CA GLY A 77 -10.26 19.47 4.70
C GLY A 77 -11.00 20.27 3.63
N ILE A 78 -11.89 19.64 2.86
CA ILE A 78 -12.74 20.27 1.84
C ILE A 78 -14.24 20.27 2.22
N ASP A 79 -14.57 20.05 3.49
CA ASP A 79 -15.95 19.92 3.99
C ASP A 79 -16.79 18.91 3.19
N TYR A 80 -16.17 17.81 2.73
CA TYR A 80 -16.78 16.79 1.87
C TYR A 80 -17.39 17.34 0.56
N ARG A 81 -16.96 18.52 0.10
CA ARG A 81 -17.42 19.13 -1.15
C ARG A 81 -16.69 18.52 -2.34
N LEU A 82 -17.11 17.32 -2.74
CA LEU A 82 -16.55 16.56 -3.87
C LEU A 82 -16.48 17.33 -5.21
N PRO A 83 -17.40 18.26 -5.55
CA PRO A 83 -17.29 19.02 -6.79
C PRO A 83 -16.02 19.87 -6.91
N LEU A 84 -15.33 20.19 -5.80
CA LEU A 84 -14.06 20.93 -5.85
C LEU A 84 -12.96 20.15 -6.58
N MET A 85 -13.07 18.82 -6.62
CA MET A 85 -12.09 17.94 -7.27
C MET A 85 -12.11 18.08 -8.79
N GLU A 86 -13.18 18.60 -9.38
CA GLU A 86 -13.25 18.87 -10.83
C GLU A 86 -12.39 20.07 -11.25
N PHE A 87 -12.12 20.99 -10.32
CA PHE A 87 -11.38 22.22 -10.57
C PHE A 87 -9.90 22.11 -10.22
N ASP A 88 -9.52 21.12 -9.40
CA ASP A 88 -8.16 20.90 -8.94
C ASP A 88 -7.74 19.44 -9.18
N THR A 89 -6.96 19.23 -10.25
CA THR A 89 -6.46 17.90 -10.63
C THR A 89 -5.48 17.32 -9.60
N GLN A 90 -4.78 18.18 -8.85
CA GLN A 90 -3.89 17.75 -7.78
C GLN A 90 -4.70 17.23 -6.59
N LEU A 91 -5.77 17.93 -6.21
CA LEU A 91 -6.71 17.46 -5.19
C LEU A 91 -7.33 16.09 -5.59
N ALA A 92 -7.78 15.97 -6.84
CA ALA A 92 -8.40 14.74 -7.35
C ALA A 92 -7.43 13.55 -7.42
N LEU A 93 -6.32 13.70 -8.14
CA LEU A 93 -5.44 12.58 -8.49
C LEU A 93 -4.43 12.26 -7.39
N VAL A 94 -4.01 13.26 -6.61
CA VAL A 94 -2.94 13.08 -5.61
C VAL A 94 -3.53 12.99 -4.22
N GLU A 95 -4.34 13.96 -3.80
CA GLU A 95 -4.77 14.02 -2.41
C GLU A 95 -5.86 12.99 -2.10
N PHE A 96 -6.71 12.69 -3.07
CA PHE A 96 -7.78 11.71 -2.93
C PHE A 96 -7.46 10.35 -3.55
N ALA A 97 -7.06 10.31 -4.84
CA ALA A 97 -6.88 9.02 -5.49
C ALA A 97 -5.68 8.24 -4.93
N VAL A 98 -4.58 8.88 -4.50
CA VAL A 98 -3.44 8.16 -3.89
C VAL A 98 -3.86 7.39 -2.63
N PRO A 99 -4.43 8.00 -1.58
CA PRO A 99 -4.85 7.24 -0.39
C PRO A 99 -5.84 6.12 -0.71
N VAL A 100 -6.79 6.35 -1.63
CA VAL A 100 -7.75 5.32 -2.07
C VAL A 100 -7.04 4.14 -2.71
N VAL A 101 -6.21 4.40 -3.72
CA VAL A 101 -5.50 3.36 -4.48
C VAL A 101 -4.53 2.60 -3.58
N GLN A 102 -3.83 3.30 -2.67
CA GLN A 102 -2.92 2.67 -1.71
C GLN A 102 -3.66 1.81 -0.67
N ALA A 103 -4.81 2.27 -0.16
CA ALA A 103 -5.65 1.50 0.76
C ALA A 103 -6.21 0.24 0.08
N LEU A 104 -6.71 0.37 -1.16
CA LEU A 104 -7.20 -0.76 -1.94
C LEU A 104 -6.06 -1.74 -2.24
N GLY A 105 -4.90 -1.26 -2.66
CA GLY A 105 -3.72 -2.10 -2.88
C GLY A 105 -3.32 -2.89 -1.64
N ALA A 106 -3.28 -2.24 -0.49
CA ALA A 106 -2.97 -2.87 0.78
C ALA A 106 -4.06 -3.89 1.21
N LEU A 107 -5.34 -3.59 0.94
CA LEU A 107 -6.45 -4.51 1.17
C LEU A 107 -6.35 -5.76 0.31
N LEU A 108 -6.04 -5.63 -0.98
CA LEU A 108 -5.87 -6.79 -1.87
C LEU A 108 -4.66 -7.63 -1.42
N SER A 109 -3.52 -7.00 -1.11
CA SER A 109 -2.37 -7.70 -0.55
C SER A 109 -2.71 -8.40 0.77
N PHE A 110 -3.49 -7.75 1.65
CA PHE A 110 -3.93 -8.34 2.92
C PHE A 110 -4.77 -9.60 2.68
N LEU A 111 -5.76 -9.52 1.79
CA LEU A 111 -6.61 -10.67 1.45
C LEU A 111 -5.80 -11.79 0.80
N GLY A 112 -4.84 -11.47 -0.08
CA GLY A 112 -3.94 -12.44 -0.68
C GLY A 112 -3.12 -13.21 0.36
N ILE A 113 -2.48 -12.49 1.29
CA ILE A 113 -1.71 -13.10 2.39
C ILE A 113 -2.62 -13.87 3.34
N LEU A 114 -3.83 -13.38 3.62
CA LEU A 114 -4.80 -14.07 4.47
C LEU A 114 -5.20 -15.43 3.87
N PHE A 115 -5.42 -15.49 2.55
CA PHE A 115 -5.71 -16.75 1.88
C PHE A 115 -4.52 -17.71 1.93
N LEU A 116 -3.29 -17.23 1.77
CA LEU A 116 -2.09 -18.06 1.96
C LEU A 116 -1.99 -18.58 3.40
N LEU A 117 -2.27 -17.75 4.40
CA LEU A 117 -2.26 -18.17 5.81
C LEU A 117 -3.33 -19.24 6.09
N ILE A 118 -4.55 -19.05 5.59
CA ILE A 118 -5.63 -20.04 5.72
C ILE A 118 -5.24 -21.36 5.05
N GLN A 119 -4.58 -21.32 3.89
CA GLN A 119 -4.08 -22.51 3.21
C GLN A 119 -2.98 -23.21 4.02
N ALA A 120 -2.05 -22.44 4.61
CA ALA A 120 -0.98 -22.97 5.47
C ALA A 120 -1.51 -23.62 6.77
N GLU A 121 -2.67 -23.19 7.27
CA GLU A 121 -3.33 -23.77 8.44
C GLU A 121 -4.20 -24.98 8.11
N LYS A 122 -4.97 -24.92 7.02
CA LYS A 122 -5.96 -25.97 6.67
C LYS A 122 -5.42 -27.10 5.77
N GLY A 123 -4.20 -26.98 5.26
CA GLY A 123 -3.57 -27.99 4.41
C GLY A 123 -3.98 -27.94 2.93
N TYR A 124 -3.36 -28.80 2.11
CA TYR A 124 -3.27 -28.81 0.63
C TYR A 124 -4.60 -28.99 -0.18
N GLY A 125 -5.78 -28.79 0.42
CA GLY A 125 -7.07 -29.11 -0.21
C GLY A 125 -7.79 -27.98 -0.97
N TYR A 126 -7.31 -26.73 -0.91
CA TYR A 126 -8.07 -25.56 -1.40
C TYR A 126 -7.41 -24.81 -2.56
N TYR A 127 -7.23 -25.50 -3.69
CA TYR A 127 -6.67 -24.96 -4.93
C TYR A 127 -7.29 -23.62 -5.39
N LYS A 128 -8.59 -23.43 -5.11
CA LYS A 128 -9.34 -22.23 -5.48
C LYS A 128 -8.86 -20.98 -4.74
N PHE A 129 -8.42 -21.10 -3.48
CA PHE A 129 -7.93 -19.96 -2.71
C PHE A 129 -6.54 -19.53 -3.15
N GLU A 130 -5.69 -20.47 -3.54
CA GLU A 130 -4.33 -20.19 -4.02
C GLU A 130 -4.35 -19.31 -5.27
N LYS A 131 -5.13 -19.69 -6.28
CA LYS A 131 -5.28 -18.89 -7.50
C LYS A 131 -5.80 -17.48 -7.21
N HIS A 132 -6.76 -17.37 -6.28
CA HIS A 132 -7.28 -16.07 -5.90
C HIS A 132 -6.24 -15.24 -5.12
N ALA A 133 -5.46 -15.88 -4.24
CA ALA A 133 -4.37 -15.26 -3.51
C ALA A 133 -3.31 -14.69 -4.46
N LEU A 134 -2.89 -15.46 -5.45
CA LEU A 134 -1.93 -15.02 -6.47
C LEU A 134 -2.44 -13.79 -7.24
N ASN A 135 -3.70 -13.82 -7.69
CA ASN A 135 -4.29 -12.67 -8.38
C ASN A 135 -4.33 -11.42 -7.50
N MET A 136 -4.67 -11.57 -6.21
CA MET A 136 -4.68 -10.47 -5.25
C MET A 136 -3.28 -9.94 -4.96
N LEU A 137 -2.27 -10.82 -4.91
CA LEU A 137 -0.87 -10.45 -4.74
C LEU A 137 -0.23 -9.85 -5.99
N ILE A 138 -0.86 -9.95 -7.16
CA ILE A 138 -0.50 -9.16 -8.36
C ILE A 138 -1.23 -7.81 -8.32
N ALA A 139 -2.55 -7.83 -8.09
CA ALA A 139 -3.38 -6.63 -8.12
C ALA A 139 -3.01 -5.62 -7.03
N GLY A 140 -2.69 -6.08 -5.81
CA GLY A 140 -2.28 -5.23 -4.70
C GLY A 140 -1.04 -4.38 -5.01
N PRO A 141 0.10 -4.99 -5.35
CA PRO A 141 1.30 -4.26 -5.79
C PRO A 141 1.09 -3.43 -7.06
N ALA A 142 0.25 -3.86 -8.01
CA ALA A 142 -0.08 -3.05 -9.18
C ALA A 142 -0.77 -1.73 -8.78
N LEU A 143 -1.71 -1.78 -7.82
CA LEU A 143 -2.31 -0.58 -7.25
C LEU A 143 -1.27 0.27 -6.49
N TRP A 144 -0.35 -0.35 -5.74
CA TRP A 144 0.74 0.42 -5.10
C TRP A 144 1.65 1.13 -6.09
N VAL A 145 1.94 0.52 -7.24
CA VAL A 145 2.68 1.17 -8.34
C VAL A 145 1.86 2.33 -8.91
N LEU A 146 0.58 2.13 -9.20
CA LEU A 146 -0.31 3.19 -9.70
C LEU A 146 -0.40 4.36 -8.72
N GLY A 147 -0.61 4.07 -7.44
CA GLY A 147 -0.64 5.08 -6.38
C GLY A 147 0.71 5.78 -6.21
N SER A 148 1.83 5.08 -6.48
CA SER A 148 3.15 5.69 -6.50
C SER A 148 3.29 6.67 -7.67
N ILE A 149 2.87 6.28 -8.88
CA ILE A 149 2.88 7.16 -10.06
C ILE A 149 2.05 8.42 -9.81
N HIS A 150 0.84 8.27 -9.26
CA HIS A 150 0.01 9.40 -8.87
C HIS A 150 0.71 10.30 -7.83
N ASN A 151 1.43 9.71 -6.87
CA ASN A 151 2.18 10.46 -5.88
C ASN A 151 3.40 11.18 -6.47
N SER A 152 3.99 10.69 -7.57
CA SER A 152 5.07 11.38 -8.30
C SER A 152 4.58 12.66 -9.00
N CYS A 153 3.29 12.72 -9.35
CA CYS A 153 2.67 13.91 -9.94
C CYS A 153 2.43 15.04 -8.91
N GLN A 154 2.79 14.83 -7.64
CA GLN A 154 2.59 15.82 -6.61
C GLN A 154 3.64 16.94 -6.70
N ILE A 155 3.20 18.13 -7.10
CA ILE A 155 4.06 19.33 -7.16
C ILE A 155 3.80 20.20 -5.94
N TYR A 156 4.89 20.60 -5.26
CA TYR A 156 4.83 21.47 -4.09
C TYR A 156 5.28 22.89 -4.45
N GLU A 157 4.37 23.66 -5.05
CA GLU A 157 4.67 25.03 -5.49
C GLU A 157 5.17 25.96 -4.35
N ARG A 158 4.85 25.64 -3.08
CA ARG A 158 5.26 26.41 -1.90
C ARG A 158 6.29 25.73 -1.00
N ALA A 159 6.79 24.54 -1.35
CA ALA A 159 7.78 23.85 -0.51
C ALA A 159 9.21 24.13 -0.98
N ASP A 160 10.10 24.34 -0.02
CA ASP A 160 11.54 24.43 -0.24
C ASP A 160 12.07 23.19 -0.98
N GLY A 161 13.03 23.38 -1.88
CA GLY A 161 13.62 22.30 -2.69
C GLY A 161 14.21 21.19 -1.83
N HIS A 162 14.73 21.51 -0.64
CA HIS A 162 15.20 20.51 0.33
C HIS A 162 14.09 19.56 0.80
N VAL A 163 12.85 20.07 0.97
CA VAL A 163 11.70 19.26 1.37
C VAL A 163 11.24 18.36 0.24
N GLN A 164 11.31 18.86 -1.01
CA GLN A 164 11.00 18.07 -2.20
C GLN A 164 12.01 16.92 -2.37
N ILE A 165 13.31 17.18 -2.20
CA ILE A 165 14.35 16.14 -2.25
C ILE A 165 14.13 15.09 -1.16
N LEU A 166 13.82 15.52 0.07
CA LEU A 166 13.53 14.59 1.18
C LEU A 166 12.31 13.72 0.88
N GLN A 167 11.28 14.27 0.24
CA GLN A 167 10.13 13.48 -0.19
C GLN A 167 10.52 12.44 -1.24
N GLU A 168 11.26 12.84 -2.28
CA GLU A 168 11.70 11.93 -3.33
C GLU A 168 12.58 10.80 -2.77
N SER A 169 13.40 11.10 -1.75
CA SER A 169 14.22 10.09 -1.07
C SER A 169 13.41 8.97 -0.40
N VAL A 170 12.14 9.21 -0.09
CA VAL A 170 11.21 8.21 0.47
C VAL A 170 10.32 7.62 -0.62
N HIS A 171 9.93 8.44 -1.59
CA HIS A 171 9.06 8.04 -2.68
C HIS A 171 9.73 7.01 -3.61
N ILE A 172 10.98 7.25 -4.00
CA ILE A 172 11.72 6.37 -4.92
C ILE A 172 11.86 4.95 -4.35
N PRO A 173 12.32 4.73 -3.10
CA PRO A 173 12.34 3.39 -2.49
C PRO A 173 10.98 2.72 -2.44
N PHE A 174 9.91 3.47 -2.17
CA PHE A 174 8.56 2.91 -2.13
C PHE A 174 8.08 2.46 -3.52
N LEU A 175 8.29 3.29 -4.55
CA LEU A 175 8.01 2.93 -5.93
C LEU A 175 8.80 1.68 -6.34
N MET A 176 10.10 1.65 -6.07
CA MET A 176 10.94 0.49 -6.34
C MET A 176 10.42 -0.77 -5.64
N GLY A 177 10.09 -0.69 -4.34
CA GLY A 177 9.53 -1.81 -3.59
C GLY A 177 8.21 -2.33 -4.17
N SER A 178 7.29 -1.43 -4.51
CA SER A 178 6.01 -1.79 -5.14
C SER A 178 6.19 -2.49 -6.49
N LEU A 179 7.13 -2.02 -7.30
CA LEU A 179 7.46 -2.61 -8.59
C LEU A 179 8.10 -3.99 -8.41
N LEU A 180 9.04 -4.14 -7.48
CA LEU A 180 9.67 -5.43 -7.18
C LEU A 180 8.66 -6.46 -6.69
N PHE A 181 7.71 -6.07 -5.85
CA PHE A 181 6.61 -6.96 -5.44
C PHE A 181 5.72 -7.36 -6.62
N LEU A 182 5.39 -6.42 -7.51
CA LEU A 182 4.59 -6.72 -8.70
C LEU A 182 5.31 -7.72 -9.62
N VAL A 183 6.59 -7.46 -9.93
CA VAL A 183 7.40 -8.34 -10.77
C VAL A 183 7.54 -9.72 -10.12
N GLY A 184 7.85 -9.77 -8.83
CA GLY A 184 7.94 -11.03 -8.08
C GLY A 184 6.64 -11.82 -8.12
N ALA A 185 5.49 -11.17 -7.94
CA ALA A 185 4.18 -11.81 -8.01
C ALA A 185 3.87 -12.37 -9.41
N ILE A 186 4.22 -11.64 -10.47
CA ILE A 186 4.04 -12.10 -11.86
C ILE A 186 4.92 -13.31 -12.15
N ILE A 187 6.20 -13.27 -11.76
CA ILE A 187 7.13 -14.40 -11.95
C ILE A 187 6.59 -15.63 -11.20
N ASN A 188 6.18 -15.47 -9.94
CA ASN A 188 5.64 -16.56 -9.14
C ASN A 188 4.37 -17.17 -9.76
N SER A 189 3.46 -16.34 -10.27
CA SER A 189 2.24 -16.82 -10.94
C SER A 189 2.52 -17.62 -12.21
N ARG A 190 3.54 -17.21 -12.98
CA ARG A 190 3.96 -17.94 -14.20
C ARG A 190 4.57 -19.30 -13.87
N GLU A 191 5.42 -19.37 -12.85
CA GLU A 191 6.01 -20.63 -12.40
C GLU A 191 4.93 -21.60 -11.89
N GLN A 192 3.96 -21.13 -11.11
CA GLN A 192 2.85 -21.97 -10.65
C GLN A 192 2.04 -22.53 -11.82
N THR A 193 1.72 -21.69 -12.81
CA THR A 193 0.99 -22.13 -14.01
C THR A 193 1.77 -23.18 -14.82
N ARG A 194 3.10 -23.05 -14.89
CA ARG A 194 3.97 -24.00 -15.57
C ARG A 194 3.95 -25.35 -14.87
N ILE A 195 4.05 -25.37 -13.54
CA ILE A 195 3.97 -26.58 -12.72
C ILE A 195 2.65 -27.29 -12.99
N ASP A 196 1.52 -26.60 -12.93
CA ASP A 196 0.18 -27.16 -13.18
C ASP A 196 0.05 -27.82 -14.55
N SER A 197 0.56 -27.14 -15.59
CA SER A 197 0.54 -27.67 -16.95
C SER A 197 1.40 -28.94 -17.11
N SER A 198 2.50 -29.05 -16.36
CA SER A 198 3.36 -30.24 -16.39
C SER A 198 2.71 -31.46 -15.73
N TRP A 199 1.98 -31.26 -14.64
CA TRP A 199 1.23 -32.33 -13.97
C TRP A 199 0.06 -32.83 -14.82
N HIS A 200 -0.60 -31.95 -15.57
CA HIS A 200 -1.67 -32.37 -16.50
C HIS A 200 -1.14 -33.08 -17.76
N GLY A 201 0.12 -32.84 -18.16
CA GLY A 201 0.75 -33.51 -19.31
C GLY A 201 1.30 -34.92 -19.01
N VAL A 202 1.44 -35.30 -17.75
CA VAL A 202 1.96 -36.61 -17.32
C VAL A 202 0.85 -37.66 -17.11
N ILE A 203 -0.41 -37.23 -17.08
CA ILE A 203 -1.60 -38.10 -16.86
C ILE A 203 -2.40 -38.28 -18.17
N GLY A 204 -1.83 -37.88 -19.33
CA GLY A 204 -2.44 -38.00 -20.66
C GLY A 204 -1.88 -39.16 -21.46
#